data_AF-A0A2E2WJX3-F1
#
_entry.id   AF-A0A2E2WJX3-F1
#
_cell.length_a   1.000
_cell.length_b   1.000
_cell.length_c   1.000
_cell.angle_alpha   90.00
_cell.angle_beta   90.00
_cell.angle_gamma   90.00
#
_symmetry.space_group_name_H-M   'P 1'
#
loop_
_entity.id
_entity.type
_entity.pdbx_description
1 polymer ?
#
loop_
_entity_poly.entity_id
_entity_poly.type
_entity_poly.pdbx_seq_one_letter_code
_entity_poly.pdbx_strand_id
1 'polypeptide(L)'
;MTKDQIVKRLEEIIETINKAQDDVTSGLIQDLSFMDKDVAQVCGDIIKLEPKDAAAVQPIMADMISRLEGLAQSLQSFKETFNQSE
;
A
#
# COMPACT_ATOMS: atom_id res chain seq x y z
N MET A 1 5.79 -0.86 17.58
CA MET A 1 7.03 -0.32 16.96
C MET A 1 7.25 1.12 17.45
N THR A 2 8.46 1.69 17.31
CA THR A 2 8.67 3.14 17.47
C THR A 2 8.08 3.90 16.28
N LYS A 3 7.88 5.22 16.41
CA LYS A 3 7.43 6.08 15.31
C LYS A 3 8.29 5.91 14.05
N ASP A 4 9.62 5.93 14.19
CA ASP A 4 10.54 5.82 13.05
C ASP A 4 10.47 4.44 12.38
N GLN A 5 10.26 3.37 13.17
CA GLN A 5 10.03 2.02 12.63
C GLN A 5 8.70 1.93 11.86
N ILE A 6 7.66 2.61 12.34
CA ILE A 6 6.35 2.69 11.65
C ILE A 6 6.49 3.43 10.33
N VAL A 7 7.15 4.59 10.32
CA VAL A 7 7.40 5.35 9.09
C VAL A 7 8.15 4.48 8.08
N LYS A 8 9.26 3.87 8.49
CA LYS A 8 10.02 2.98 7.60
C LYS A 8 9.16 1.84 7.06
N ARG A 9 8.32 1.22 7.88
CA ARG A 9 7.46 0.12 7.42
C ARG A 9 6.41 0.59 6.43
N LEU A 10 5.86 1.79 6.61
CA LEU A 10 4.96 2.40 5.64
C LEU A 10 5.68 2.69 4.31
N GLU A 11 6.92 3.17 4.34
CA GLU A 11 7.74 3.37 3.13
C GLU A 11 7.95 2.06 2.36
N GLU A 12 8.28 0.97 3.06
CA GLU A 12 8.44 -0.36 2.44
C GLU A 12 7.13 -0.88 1.80
N ILE A 13 5.98 -0.63 2.45
CA ILE A 13 4.67 -0.97 1.91
C ILE A 13 4.38 -0.14 0.66
N ILE A 14 4.66 1.17 0.70
CA ILE A 14 4.52 2.09 -0.43
C ILE A 14 5.37 1.64 -1.62
N GLU A 15 6.63 1.26 -1.41
CA GLU A 15 7.50 0.73 -2.45
C GLU A 15 6.95 -0.55 -3.08
N THR A 16 6.41 -1.45 -2.24
CA THR A 16 5.77 -2.68 -2.71
C THR A 16 4.55 -2.39 -3.58
N ILE A 17 3.71 -1.42 -3.18
CA ILE A 17 2.54 -1.00 -3.97
C ILE A 17 2.96 -0.45 -5.33
N ASN A 18 3.96 0.44 -5.34
CA ASN A 18 4.46 1.03 -6.59
C ASN A 18 4.99 -0.04 -7.54
N LYS A 19 5.77 -0.99 -7.02
CA LYS A 19 6.28 -2.10 -7.82
C LYS A 19 5.14 -2.96 -8.37
N ALA A 20 4.15 -3.28 -7.55
CA ALA A 20 2.99 -4.03 -8.02
C ALA A 20 2.22 -3.28 -9.11
N GLN A 21 2.14 -1.95 -9.03
CA GLN A 21 1.53 -1.12 -10.05
C GLN A 21 2.32 -1.16 -11.36
N ASP A 22 3.65 -1.01 -11.31
CA ASP A 22 4.53 -1.13 -12.48
C ASP A 22 4.42 -2.52 -13.14
N ASP A 23 4.36 -3.57 -12.32
CA ASP A 23 4.19 -4.95 -12.79
C ASP A 23 2.85 -5.12 -13.52
N VAL A 24 1.76 -4.58 -12.98
CA VAL A 24 0.43 -4.62 -13.63
C VAL A 24 0.45 -3.90 -14.97
N THR A 25 1.11 -2.75 -15.08
CA THR A 25 1.26 -2.05 -16.37
C THR A 25 2.09 -2.84 -17.39
N SER A 26 2.97 -3.71 -16.91
CA SER A 26 3.77 -4.63 -17.73
C SER A 26 3.05 -5.97 -18.02
N GLY A 27 1.81 -6.13 -17.54
CA GLY A 27 1.00 -7.33 -17.71
C GLY A 27 1.31 -8.47 -16.74
N LEU A 28 2.01 -8.17 -15.64
CA LEU A 28 2.34 -9.12 -14.59
C LEU A 28 1.47 -8.87 -13.35
N ILE A 29 0.91 -9.94 -12.77
CA ILE A 29 0.17 -9.87 -11.50
C ILE A 29 1.03 -10.49 -10.40
N GLN A 30 1.26 -9.75 -9.32
CA GLN A 30 1.92 -10.28 -8.12
C GLN A 30 0.90 -10.76 -7.09
N ASP A 31 1.29 -11.76 -6.30
CA ASP A 31 0.55 -12.15 -5.11
C ASP A 31 0.84 -11.12 -4.00
N LEU A 32 -0.21 -10.42 -3.57
CA LEU A 32 -0.16 -9.41 -2.50
C LEU A 32 -0.88 -9.86 -1.23
N SER A 33 -1.19 -11.15 -1.09
CA SER A 33 -1.94 -11.70 0.05
C SER A 33 -1.28 -11.44 1.42
N PHE A 34 0.02 -11.21 1.46
CA PHE A 34 0.75 -10.87 2.69
C PHE A 34 0.51 -9.43 3.15
N MET A 35 0.09 -8.52 2.26
CA MET A 35 -0.03 -7.10 2.56
C MET A 35 -1.13 -6.78 3.58
N ASP A 36 -2.24 -7.53 3.58
CA ASP A 36 -3.33 -7.31 4.53
C ASP A 36 -2.85 -7.41 5.99
N LYS A 37 -2.01 -8.42 6.26
CA LYS A 37 -1.41 -8.63 7.58
C LYS A 37 -0.43 -7.50 7.93
N ASP A 38 0.39 -7.09 6.98
CA ASP A 38 1.39 -6.04 7.18
C ASP A 38 0.74 -4.68 7.47
N VAL A 39 -0.27 -4.31 6.67
CA VAL A 39 -1.04 -3.07 6.87
C VAL A 39 -1.79 -3.13 8.21
N ALA A 40 -2.44 -4.24 8.53
CA ALA A 40 -3.14 -4.40 9.82
C ALA A 40 -2.20 -4.25 11.02
N GLN A 41 -1.00 -4.83 10.94
CA GLN A 41 0.01 -4.70 11.99
C GLN A 41 0.47 -3.25 12.16
N VAL A 42 0.77 -2.55 11.06
CA VAL A 42 1.19 -1.15 11.08
C VAL A 42 0.10 -0.25 11.63
N CYS A 43 -1.15 -0.40 11.18
CA CYS A 43 -2.30 0.34 11.71
C CYS A 43 -2.48 0.11 13.22
N GLY A 44 -2.34 -1.14 13.68
CA GLY A 44 -2.43 -1.48 15.10
C GLY A 44 -1.32 -0.84 15.94
N ASP A 45 -0.14 -0.63 15.36
CA ASP A 45 0.98 0.05 16.02
C ASP A 45 0.85 1.57 16.02
N ILE A 46 0.26 2.16 14.97
CA ILE A 46 -0.06 3.61 14.90
C ILE A 46 -1.04 4.01 16.00
N ILE A 47 -2.08 3.19 16.25
CA ILE A 47 -3.09 3.46 17.28
C ILE A 47 -2.49 3.54 18.69
N LYS A 48 -1.33 2.91 18.90
CA LYS A 48 -0.61 2.89 20.19
C LYS A 48 0.37 4.05 20.35
N LEU A 49 0.56 4.88 19.31
CA LEU A 49 1.45 6.03 19.39
C LEU A 49 0.83 7.16 20.23
N GLU A 50 1.70 7.94 20.85
CA GLU A 50 1.30 9.22 21.42
C GLU A 50 0.72 10.15 20.33
N PRO A 51 -0.28 11.00 20.65
CA PRO A 51 -0.97 11.83 19.65
C PRO A 51 -0.03 12.66 18.76
N LYS A 52 1.08 13.16 19.33
CA LYS A 52 2.09 13.93 18.59
C LYS A 52 2.79 13.09 17.51
N ASP A 53 3.12 11.84 17.83
CA ASP A 53 3.79 10.94 16.90
C ASP A 53 2.80 10.36 15.88
N ALA A 54 1.58 10.05 16.30
CA ALA A 54 0.51 9.65 15.40
C ALA A 54 0.22 10.73 14.34
N ALA A 55 0.15 12.00 14.75
CA ALA A 55 -0.03 13.13 13.84
C ALA A 55 1.11 13.26 12.81
N ALA A 56 2.34 12.95 13.20
CA ALA A 56 3.49 12.96 12.29
C ALA A 56 3.45 11.82 11.26
N VAL A 57 2.77 10.71 11.56
CA VAL A 57 2.61 9.56 10.65
C VAL A 57 1.44 9.72 9.67
N GLN A 58 0.46 10.57 9.98
CA GLN A 58 -0.72 10.76 9.12
C GLN A 58 -0.41 11.05 7.65
N PRO A 59 0.56 11.93 7.29
CA PRO A 59 0.83 12.22 5.88
C PRO A 59 1.31 11.00 5.08
N ILE A 60 2.18 10.19 5.65
CA ILE A 60 2.69 8.98 4.97
C ILE A 60 1.63 7.88 4.90
N MET A 61 0.76 7.77 5.91
CA MET A 61 -0.38 6.86 5.86
C MET A 61 -1.37 7.27 4.75
N ALA A 62 -1.59 8.57 4.56
CA ALA A 62 -2.42 9.08 3.46
C ALA A 62 -1.80 8.78 2.08
N ASP A 63 -0.47 8.90 1.94
CA ASP A 63 0.23 8.53 0.71
C ASP A 63 0.08 7.03 0.40
N MET A 64 0.22 6.16 1.41
CA MET A 64 0.00 4.72 1.26
C MET A 64 -1.42 4.40 0.77
N ILE A 65 -2.45 5.05 1.33
CA ILE A 65 -3.85 4.85 0.92
C ILE A 65 -4.05 5.28 -0.54
N SER A 66 -3.56 6.46 -0.92
CA SER A 66 -3.64 6.97 -2.29
C SER A 66 -3.03 6.00 -3.31
N ARG A 67 -1.88 5.38 -2.96
CA ARG A 67 -1.23 4.39 -3.83
C ARG A 67 -2.03 3.08 -3.92
N LEU A 68 -2.63 2.61 -2.83
CA LEU A 68 -3.52 1.44 -2.86
C LEU A 68 -4.72 1.68 -3.78
N GLU A 69 -5.32 2.88 -3.74
CA GLU A 69 -6.40 3.28 -4.64
C GLU A 69 -5.93 3.28 -6.11
N GLY A 70 -4.73 3.83 -6.37
CA GLY A 70 -4.11 3.80 -7.70
C GLY A 70 -3.87 2.39 -8.22
N LEU A 71 -3.33 1.49 -7.38
CA LEU A 71 -3.13 0.08 -7.74
C LEU A 71 -4.46 -0.62 -8.03
N ALA A 72 -5.49 -0.41 -7.20
CA ALA A 72 -6.81 -0.98 -7.42
C ALA A 72 -7.40 -0.53 -8.78
N GLN A 73 -7.21 0.74 -9.14
CA GLN A 73 -7.59 1.26 -10.45
C GLN A 73 -6.80 0.59 -11.59
N SER A 74 -5.47 0.45 -11.46
CA SER A 74 -4.64 -0.22 -12.46
C SER A 74 -5.06 -1.68 -12.68
N LEU A 75 -5.37 -2.42 -11.61
CA LEU A 75 -5.87 -3.79 -11.68
C LEU A 75 -7.23 -3.88 -12.39
N GLN A 76 -8.13 -2.94 -12.10
CA GLN A 76 -9.44 -2.86 -12.75
C GLN A 76 -9.30 -2.61 -14.26
N SER A 77 -8.47 -1.64 -14.66
CA SER A 77 -8.19 -1.36 -16.08
C SER A 77 -7.49 -2.53 -16.79
N PHE A 78 -6.57 -3.21 -16.11
CA PHE A 78 -5.93 -4.42 -16.63
C PHE A 78 -6.95 -5.53 -16.92
N LYS A 79 -7.85 -5.79 -15.96
CA LYS A 79 -8.93 -6.76 -16.11
C LYS A 79 -9.87 -6.42 -17.28
N GLU A 80 -10.23 -5.16 -17.45
CA GLU A 80 -11.08 -4.71 -18.57
C GLU A 80 -10.41 -4.93 -19.93
N THR A 81 -9.11 -4.66 -20.02
CA THR A 81 -8.32 -4.91 -21.25
C THR A 81 -8.24 -6.39 -21.57
N PHE A 82 -8.05 -7.24 -20.55
CA PHE A 82 -8.00 -8.68 -20.71
C PHE A 82 -9.34 -9.25 -21.17
N ASN A 83 -10.45 -8.83 -20.56
CA ASN A 83 -11.80 -9.31 -20.88
C ASN A 83 -12.33 -8.85 -22.25
N GLN A 84 -11.74 -7.83 -22.88
CA GLN A 84 -12.08 -7.40 -24.24
C GLN A 84 -11.29 -8.14 -25.33
N SER A 85 -10.34 -8.98 -24.92
CA SER A 85 -9.46 -9.75 -25.81
C SER A 85 -9.91 -11.21 -25.99
N GLU A 86 -10.98 -11.63 -25.30
CA GLU A 86 -11.70 -12.91 -25.48
C GLU A 86 -12.96 -12.74 -26.33
#